data_AF-A0A9P6MAZ8-F1
#
_entry.id   AF-A0A9P6MAZ8-F1
#
_cell.length_a   1.000
_cell.length_b   1.000
_cell.length_c   1.000
_cell.angle_alpha   90.00
_cell.angle_beta   90.00
_cell.angle_gamma   90.00
#
_symmetry.space_group_name_H-M   'P 1'
#
loop_
_entity.id
_entity.type
_entity.pdbx_description
1 polymer ?
#
loop_
_entity_poly.entity_id
_entity_poly.type
_entity_poly.pdbx_seq_one_letter_code
_entity_poly.pdbx_strand_id
1 'polypeptide(L)'
;MLLASNFILNKIQSVNQYKIHPFIHTFSNVVRPEDVLTEAWIPDVNPTLIPRGTDFSMVAGDFWRQVAVVTCFFIDTARNIVSYLETIHKILKKGGIWINAGPLLWHFENTINEISIELSLEEVIELAKSIGFRIEVQGTTKSTYMANPHGMLKYVYECATWTAVKI
;
A
#
# COMPACT_ATOMS: atom_id res chain seq x y z
N MET A 1 -0.23 3.94 11.62
CA MET A 1 0.36 2.65 11.19
C MET A 1 1.30 2.05 12.24
N LEU A 2 2.42 2.69 12.59
CA LEU A 2 3.47 2.09 13.45
C LEU A 2 2.98 1.49 14.79
N LEU A 3 2.16 2.21 15.56
CA LEU A 3 1.65 1.72 16.85
C LEU A 3 0.78 0.47 16.70
N ALA A 4 -0.15 0.49 15.75
CA ALA A 4 -1.02 -0.65 15.47
C ALA A 4 -0.20 -1.85 14.95
N SER A 5 0.74 -1.64 14.04
CA SER A 5 1.62 -2.70 13.54
C SER A 5 2.47 -3.31 14.66
N ASN A 6 3.08 -2.50 15.53
CA ASN A 6 3.83 -2.99 16.68
C ASN A 6 2.95 -3.81 17.63
N PHE A 7 1.71 -3.38 17.86
CA PHE A 7 0.76 -4.15 18.67
C PHE A 7 0.43 -5.49 18.02
N ILE A 8 0.01 -5.51 16.75
CA ILE A 8 -0.33 -6.75 16.04
C ILE A 8 0.86 -7.72 16.00
N LEU A 9 2.04 -7.23 15.59
CA LEU A 9 3.22 -8.08 15.35
C LEU A 9 3.89 -8.58 16.65
N ASN A 10 3.87 -7.78 17.72
CA ASN A 10 4.71 -8.04 18.90
C ASN A 10 3.95 -8.32 20.20
N LYS A 11 2.63 -8.10 20.24
CA LYS A 11 1.83 -8.22 21.48
C LYS A 11 0.71 -9.25 21.42
N ILE A 12 0.36 -9.74 20.24
CA ILE A 12 -0.69 -10.74 20.07
C ILE A 12 -0.18 -12.14 20.42
N GLN A 13 -1.06 -12.93 21.04
CA GLN A 13 -0.75 -14.27 21.54
C GLN A 13 -1.51 -15.38 20.81
N SER A 14 -2.67 -15.07 20.21
CA SER A 14 -3.48 -16.05 19.46
C SER A 14 -4.15 -15.45 18.24
N VAL A 15 -4.53 -16.32 17.29
CA VAL A 15 -5.42 -15.93 16.18
C VAL A 15 -6.79 -15.51 16.72
N ASN A 16 -7.46 -14.58 16.03
CA ASN A 16 -8.79 -14.06 16.39
C ASN A 16 -8.89 -13.61 17.86
N GLN A 17 -7.81 -13.06 18.42
CA GLN A 17 -7.77 -12.66 19.83
C GLN A 17 -8.61 -11.41 20.10
N TYR A 18 -8.62 -10.46 19.17
CA TYR A 18 -9.28 -9.18 19.34
C TYR A 18 -10.44 -9.05 18.36
N LYS A 19 -11.51 -8.45 18.85
CA LYS A 19 -12.67 -8.08 18.05
C LYS A 19 -12.68 -6.56 17.84
N ILE A 20 -12.91 -6.15 16.60
CA ILE A 20 -13.17 -4.76 16.23
C ILE A 20 -14.48 -4.66 15.45
N HIS A 21 -15.09 -3.47 15.43
CA HIS A 21 -16.26 -3.16 14.62
C HIS A 21 -15.90 -2.05 13.63
N PRO A 22 -15.31 -2.39 12.46
CA PRO A 22 -14.68 -1.40 11.60
C PRO A 22 -15.67 -0.44 10.95
N PHE A 23 -16.96 -0.77 10.87
CA PHE A 23 -17.95 0.02 10.12
C PHE A 23 -18.88 0.89 10.97
N ILE A 24 -18.68 0.96 12.29
CA ILE A 24 -19.55 1.72 13.22
C ILE A 24 -19.56 3.23 13.00
N HIS A 25 -18.63 3.75 12.20
CA HIS A 25 -18.43 5.17 11.97
C HIS A 25 -19.23 5.72 10.78
N THR A 26 -19.91 4.87 10.00
CA THR A 26 -20.74 5.30 8.85
C THR A 26 -22.14 4.72 8.94
N PHE A 27 -23.15 5.59 8.82
CA PHE A 27 -24.58 5.22 8.77
C PHE A 27 -25.15 5.35 7.35
N SER A 28 -24.40 5.96 6.44
CA SER A 28 -24.77 6.07 5.03
C SER A 28 -24.51 4.74 4.31
N ASN A 29 -25.35 4.44 3.31
CA ASN A 29 -25.20 3.26 2.45
C ASN A 29 -25.26 1.92 3.21
N VAL A 30 -25.99 1.88 4.32
CA VAL A 30 -26.24 0.67 5.11
C VAL A 30 -27.49 -0.02 4.58
N VAL A 31 -27.40 -1.31 4.25
CA VAL A 31 -28.56 -2.11 3.79
C VAL A 31 -29.38 -2.55 4.99
N ARG A 32 -28.73 -3.12 6.01
CA ARG A 32 -29.38 -3.55 7.25
C ARG A 32 -28.72 -2.89 8.46
N PRO A 33 -29.48 -2.41 9.47
CA PRO A 33 -28.91 -1.75 10.64
C PRO A 33 -27.81 -2.55 11.35
N GLU A 34 -27.93 -3.87 11.38
CA GLU A 34 -26.95 -4.79 11.96
C GLU A 34 -25.59 -4.79 11.24
N ASP A 35 -25.53 -4.40 9.96
CA ASP A 35 -24.29 -4.39 9.17
C ASP A 35 -23.28 -3.36 9.72
N VAL A 36 -23.76 -2.31 10.40
CA VAL A 36 -22.92 -1.32 11.09
C VAL A 36 -22.12 -1.94 12.22
N LEU A 37 -22.67 -2.98 12.85
CA LEU A 37 -22.05 -3.71 13.96
C LEU A 37 -21.22 -4.91 13.51
N THR A 38 -21.01 -5.09 12.19
CA THR A 38 -20.20 -6.19 11.65
C THR A 38 -18.87 -6.29 12.39
N GLU A 39 -18.57 -7.50 12.84
CA GLU A 39 -17.37 -7.81 13.61
C GLU A 39 -16.23 -8.23 12.67
N ALA A 40 -15.02 -7.78 12.95
CA ALA A 40 -13.81 -8.37 12.40
C ALA A 40 -12.92 -8.86 13.54
N TRP A 41 -12.52 -10.13 13.46
CA TRP A 41 -11.62 -10.76 14.40
C TRP A 41 -10.20 -10.68 13.88
N ILE A 42 -9.25 -10.23 14.71
CA ILE A 42 -7.85 -10.03 14.34
C ILE A 42 -6.89 -10.61 15.38
N PRO A 43 -5.72 -11.11 14.95
CA PRO A 43 -5.31 -11.33 13.56
C PRO A 43 -5.84 -12.69 13.09
N ASP A 44 -6.09 -12.82 11.80
CA ASP A 44 -6.48 -14.07 11.14
C ASP A 44 -5.35 -15.11 11.11
N VAL A 45 -4.10 -14.65 11.19
CA VAL A 45 -2.89 -15.48 11.26
C VAL A 45 -2.04 -15.12 12.48
N ASN A 46 -1.29 -16.08 13.03
CA ASN A 46 -0.40 -15.81 14.15
C ASN A 46 0.94 -15.22 13.64
N PRO A 47 1.25 -13.93 13.91
CA PRO A 47 2.45 -13.28 13.40
C PRO A 47 3.74 -13.83 14.01
N THR A 48 3.67 -14.58 15.11
CA THR A 48 4.84 -15.22 15.74
C THR A 48 5.28 -16.51 15.05
N LEU A 49 4.48 -17.06 14.12
CA LEU A 49 4.80 -18.29 13.38
C LEU A 49 5.73 -18.05 12.18
N ILE A 50 6.51 -16.97 12.20
CA ILE A 50 7.56 -16.72 11.21
C ILE A 50 8.62 -17.84 11.32
N PRO A 51 9.06 -18.45 10.19
CA PRO A 51 10.08 -19.49 10.21
C PRO A 51 11.37 -19.06 10.93
N ARG A 52 12.02 -20.01 11.61
CA ARG A 52 13.31 -19.74 12.26
C ARG A 52 14.34 -19.34 11.21
N GLY A 53 15.09 -18.28 11.49
CA GLY A 53 16.11 -17.74 10.58
C GLY A 53 15.57 -16.73 9.56
N THR A 54 14.28 -16.41 9.56
CA THR A 54 13.75 -15.29 8.77
C THR A 54 14.19 -13.96 9.36
N ASP A 55 14.72 -13.08 8.50
CA ASP A 55 15.00 -11.69 8.83
C ASP A 55 13.80 -10.82 8.42
N PHE A 56 12.97 -10.46 9.41
CA PHE A 56 11.80 -9.60 9.23
C PHE A 56 11.87 -8.42 10.18
N SER A 57 11.81 -7.20 9.63
CA SER A 57 11.87 -5.96 10.39
C SER A 57 10.94 -4.90 9.81
N MET A 58 10.56 -3.94 10.66
CA MET A 58 9.81 -2.75 10.30
C MET A 58 10.56 -1.52 10.80
N VAL A 59 10.82 -0.58 9.91
CA VAL A 59 11.66 0.59 10.20
C VAL A 59 10.83 1.86 10.12
N ALA A 60 11.00 2.74 11.10
CA ALA A 60 10.55 4.12 11.01
C ALA A 60 11.72 4.99 10.53
N GLY A 61 11.91 5.08 9.22
CA GLY A 61 13.05 5.79 8.63
C GLY A 61 13.45 5.27 7.25
N ASP A 62 14.64 5.63 6.81
CA ASP A 62 15.14 5.34 5.46
C ASP A 62 15.67 3.91 5.29
N PHE A 63 15.50 3.38 4.08
CA PHE A 63 16.06 2.09 3.67
C PHE A 63 17.41 2.26 2.97
N TRP A 64 18.28 1.27 3.12
CA TRP A 64 19.55 1.17 2.42
C TRP A 64 19.59 -0.09 1.56
N ARG A 65 20.07 0.04 0.31
CA ARG A 65 20.48 -1.06 -0.59
C ARG A 65 19.60 -2.33 -0.55
N GLN A 66 18.53 -2.33 -1.33
CA GLN A 66 17.57 -3.42 -1.45
C GLN A 66 17.75 -4.19 -2.75
N VAL A 67 17.41 -5.48 -2.72
CA VAL A 67 17.36 -6.33 -3.92
C VAL A 67 16.04 -6.16 -4.67
N ALA A 68 14.97 -5.85 -3.95
CA ALA A 68 13.66 -5.57 -4.47
C ALA A 68 12.95 -4.50 -3.63
N VAL A 69 12.07 -3.74 -4.25
CA VAL A 69 11.15 -2.79 -3.60
C VAL A 69 9.76 -3.09 -4.10
N VAL A 70 8.79 -3.19 -3.18
CA VAL A 70 7.39 -3.39 -3.51
C VAL A 70 6.57 -2.22 -2.99
N THR A 71 5.82 -1.57 -3.86
CA THR A 71 4.90 -0.48 -3.51
C THR A 71 3.46 -0.93 -3.78
N CYS A 72 2.61 -0.88 -2.77
CA CYS A 72 1.20 -1.28 -2.86
C CYS A 72 0.32 -0.17 -2.29
N PHE A 73 -0.52 0.48 -3.12
CA PHE A 73 -1.29 1.69 -2.74
C PHE A 73 -0.41 2.73 -2.02
N PHE A 74 0.73 3.07 -2.63
CA PHE A 74 1.78 3.86 -1.96
C PHE A 74 2.31 5.04 -2.77
N ILE A 75 2.58 4.86 -4.07
CA ILE A 75 3.28 5.90 -4.83
C ILE A 75 2.48 7.20 -4.95
N ASP A 76 1.16 7.11 -4.86
CA ASP A 76 0.21 8.22 -4.88
C ASP A 76 0.11 8.96 -3.54
N THR A 77 0.79 8.49 -2.50
CA THR A 77 0.95 9.25 -1.24
C THR A 77 2.07 10.28 -1.30
N ALA A 78 2.75 10.42 -2.44
CA ALA A 78 3.83 11.37 -2.60
C ALA A 78 3.31 12.80 -2.81
N ARG A 79 3.92 13.78 -2.15
CA ARG A 79 3.84 15.20 -2.57
C ARG A 79 4.57 15.42 -3.90
N ASN A 80 5.67 14.71 -4.07
CA ASN A 80 6.49 14.72 -5.27
C ASN A 80 6.87 13.28 -5.62
N ILE A 81 6.19 12.73 -6.62
CA ILE A 81 6.45 11.37 -7.12
C ILE A 81 7.88 11.20 -7.65
N VAL A 82 8.49 12.25 -8.20
CA VAL A 82 9.88 12.23 -8.69
C VAL A 82 10.82 11.79 -7.55
N SER A 83 10.67 12.38 -6.37
CA SER A 83 11.50 12.05 -5.20
C SER A 83 11.30 10.61 -4.73
N TYR A 84 10.09 10.06 -4.85
CA TYR A 84 9.84 8.64 -4.56
C TYR A 84 10.57 7.74 -5.57
N LEU A 85 10.42 8.00 -6.87
CA LEU A 85 11.06 7.18 -7.91
C LEU A 85 12.60 7.25 -7.84
N GLU A 86 13.17 8.43 -7.61
CA GLU A 86 14.60 8.61 -7.39
C GLU A 86 15.08 7.85 -6.15
N THR A 87 14.31 7.86 -5.07
CA THR A 87 14.63 7.11 -3.84
C THR A 87 14.59 5.61 -4.08
N ILE A 88 13.52 5.10 -4.70
CA ILE A 88 13.38 3.68 -5.06
C ILE A 88 14.57 3.26 -5.93
N HIS A 89 14.90 4.06 -6.95
CA HIS A 89 16.06 3.82 -7.80
C HIS A 89 17.36 3.83 -6.99
N LYS A 90 17.59 4.82 -6.13
CA LYS A 90 18.80 4.96 -5.31
C LYS A 90 19.01 3.77 -4.38
N ILE A 91 17.95 3.31 -3.72
CA ILE A 91 18.05 2.19 -2.77
C ILE A 91 18.15 0.84 -3.48
N LEU A 92 17.69 0.68 -4.71
CA LEU A 92 17.88 -0.57 -5.44
C LEU A 92 19.33 -0.77 -5.86
N LYS A 93 19.85 -2.00 -5.72
CA LYS A 93 21.10 -2.40 -6.40
C LYS A 93 20.88 -2.44 -7.91
N LYS A 94 21.96 -2.38 -8.71
CA LYS A 94 21.91 -2.61 -10.16
C LYS A 94 21.29 -4.00 -10.43
N GLY A 95 20.34 -4.08 -11.36
CA GLY A 95 19.54 -5.28 -11.61
C GLY A 95 18.50 -5.60 -10.52
N GLY A 96 18.32 -4.72 -9.53
CA GLY A 96 17.26 -4.84 -8.53
C GLY A 96 15.89 -4.53 -9.11
N ILE A 97 14.85 -5.04 -8.46
CA ILE A 97 13.49 -5.06 -9.02
C ILE A 97 12.58 -4.10 -8.23
N TRP A 98 11.81 -3.29 -8.94
CA TRP A 98 10.69 -2.54 -8.37
C TRP A 98 9.37 -3.13 -8.87
N ILE A 99 8.51 -3.55 -7.94
CA ILE A 99 7.15 -4.03 -8.22
C ILE A 99 6.17 -3.00 -7.67
N ASN A 100 5.21 -2.56 -8.49
CA ASN A 100 4.14 -1.68 -8.06
C ASN A 100 2.77 -2.30 -8.30
N ALA A 101 1.84 -2.07 -7.37
CA ALA A 101 0.41 -2.33 -7.55
C ALA A 101 -0.43 -1.24 -6.85
N GLY A 102 -1.13 -0.40 -7.60
CA GLY A 102 -1.98 0.61 -6.99
C GLY A 102 -2.65 1.54 -7.99
N PRO A 103 -3.62 2.36 -7.54
CA PRO A 103 -4.16 3.45 -8.33
C PRO A 103 -3.20 4.66 -8.34
N LEU A 104 -3.66 5.77 -8.91
CA LEU A 104 -3.05 7.09 -8.78
C LEU A 104 -4.09 8.05 -8.17
N LEU A 105 -4.39 7.88 -6.88
CA LEU A 105 -5.23 8.81 -6.12
C LEU A 105 -4.33 9.74 -5.31
N TRP A 106 -3.90 10.84 -5.93
CA TRP A 106 -2.89 11.74 -5.36
C TRP A 106 -3.35 12.34 -4.03
N HIS A 107 -2.67 11.97 -2.94
CA HIS A 107 -3.14 12.22 -1.58
C HIS A 107 -3.27 13.70 -1.22
N PHE A 108 -2.47 14.56 -1.85
CA PHE A 108 -2.42 15.99 -1.58
C PHE A 108 -3.14 16.83 -2.65
N GLU A 109 -3.81 16.19 -3.62
CA GLU A 109 -4.65 16.86 -4.60
C GLU A 109 -5.67 17.75 -3.88
N ASN A 110 -5.86 18.98 -4.37
CA ASN A 110 -6.80 19.97 -3.80
C ASN A 110 -6.56 20.34 -2.31
N THR A 111 -5.40 20.01 -1.73
CA THR A 111 -5.07 20.40 -0.35
C THR A 111 -4.44 21.79 -0.32
N ILE A 112 -5.07 22.73 0.41
CA ILE A 112 -4.61 24.11 0.51
C ILE A 112 -3.22 24.16 1.16
N ASN A 113 -2.31 24.93 0.56
CA ASN A 113 -0.92 25.11 1.01
C ASN A 113 -0.04 23.84 0.98
N GLU A 114 -0.45 22.79 0.28
CA GLU A 114 0.36 21.60 0.05
C GLU A 114 0.79 21.52 -1.41
N ILE A 115 2.02 21.03 -1.65
CA ILE A 115 2.51 20.76 -3.00
C ILE A 115 2.13 19.33 -3.37
N SER A 116 1.56 19.17 -4.56
CA SER A 116 1.17 17.89 -5.15
C SER A 116 1.60 17.86 -6.61
N ILE A 117 2.51 16.94 -6.97
CA ILE A 117 2.88 16.69 -8.37
C ILE A 117 2.10 15.48 -8.87
N GLU A 118 1.10 15.78 -9.67
CA GLU A 118 0.08 14.83 -10.11
C GLU A 118 0.38 14.40 -11.55
N LEU A 119 0.98 13.23 -11.70
CA LEU A 119 1.29 12.67 -13.02
C LEU A 119 0.22 11.68 -13.46
N SER A 120 -0.03 11.61 -14.75
CA SER A 120 -0.75 10.49 -15.37
C SER A 120 0.10 9.21 -15.31
N LEU A 121 -0.53 8.05 -15.50
CA LEU A 121 0.19 6.77 -15.52
C LEU A 121 1.26 6.73 -16.61
N GLU A 122 0.97 7.28 -17.80
CA GLU A 122 1.93 7.35 -18.90
C GLU A 122 3.17 8.18 -18.51
N GLU A 123 2.96 9.33 -17.88
CA GLU A 123 4.05 10.18 -17.38
C GLU A 123 4.85 9.51 -16.25
N VAL A 124 4.20 8.80 -15.33
CA VAL A 124 4.90 8.02 -14.28
C VAL A 124 5.80 6.96 -14.90
N ILE A 125 5.30 6.24 -15.90
CA ILE A 125 6.05 5.19 -16.59
C ILE A 125 7.22 5.79 -17.38
N GLU A 126 7.02 6.90 -18.08
CA GLU A 126 8.09 7.54 -18.85
C GLU A 126 9.14 8.16 -17.93
N LEU A 127 8.72 8.79 -16.84
CA LEU A 127 9.61 9.27 -15.79
C LEU A 127 10.45 8.14 -15.21
N ALA A 128 9.84 7.00 -14.85
CA ALA A 128 10.57 5.83 -14.37
C ALA A 128 11.64 5.37 -15.38
N LYS A 129 11.32 5.32 -16.68
CA LYS A 129 12.30 4.98 -17.72
C LYS A 129 13.45 5.97 -17.77
N SER A 130 13.17 7.27 -17.78
CA SER A 130 14.20 8.33 -17.79
C SER A 130 15.12 8.31 -16.57
N ILE A 131 14.61 7.88 -15.41
CA ILE A 131 15.41 7.70 -14.18
C ILE A 131 16.37 6.50 -14.30
N GLY A 132 16.09 5.54 -15.18
CA GLY A 132 16.93 4.36 -15.41
C GLY A 132 16.25 3.03 -15.08
N PHE A 133 14.92 2.97 -15.08
CA PHE A 133 14.20 1.70 -15.01
C PHE A 133 13.87 1.14 -16.39
N ARG A 134 14.00 -0.18 -16.55
CA ARG A 134 13.39 -0.93 -17.66
C ARG A 134 12.10 -1.57 -17.16
N ILE A 135 10.95 -1.20 -17.75
CA ILE A 135 9.68 -1.85 -17.41
C ILE A 135 9.60 -3.19 -18.16
N GLU A 136 9.34 -4.29 -17.44
CA GLU A 136 9.30 -5.65 -18.01
C GLU A 136 7.89 -6.20 -18.13
N VAL A 137 7.04 -5.98 -17.12
CA VAL A 137 5.65 -6.45 -17.10
C VAL A 137 4.75 -5.28 -16.74
N GLN A 138 3.63 -5.12 -17.45
CA GLN A 138 2.57 -4.18 -17.09
C GLN A 138 1.22 -4.88 -17.20
N GLY A 139 0.29 -4.48 -16.35
CA GLY A 139 -1.09 -4.96 -16.39
C GLY A 139 -1.98 -4.14 -15.48
N THR A 140 -3.25 -4.50 -15.44
CA THR A 140 -4.22 -3.91 -14.52
C THR A 140 -4.86 -4.99 -13.66
N THR A 141 -5.22 -4.61 -12.44
CA THR A 141 -5.98 -5.49 -11.54
C THR A 141 -7.03 -4.67 -10.79
N LYS A 142 -8.20 -5.26 -10.55
CA LYS A 142 -9.26 -4.60 -9.79
C LYS A 142 -9.08 -4.89 -8.31
N SER A 143 -9.09 -3.85 -7.48
CA SER A 143 -9.05 -4.00 -6.02
C SER A 143 -9.98 -3.00 -5.34
N THR A 144 -10.52 -3.38 -4.20
CA THR A 144 -11.12 -2.44 -3.24
C THR A 144 -10.05 -2.06 -2.20
N TYR A 145 -10.34 -1.05 -1.38
CA TYR A 145 -9.52 -0.70 -0.23
C TYR A 145 -10.44 -0.43 0.97
N MET A 146 -10.33 -1.25 2.03
CA MET A 146 -11.17 -1.16 3.24
C MET A 146 -12.70 -1.10 2.98
N ALA A 147 -13.18 -1.69 1.88
CA ALA A 147 -14.59 -1.63 1.52
C ALA A 147 -15.46 -2.46 2.48
N ASN A 148 -16.61 -1.91 2.88
CA ASN A 148 -17.63 -2.67 3.59
C ASN A 148 -18.30 -3.65 2.61
N PRO A 149 -18.16 -4.98 2.79
CA PRO A 149 -18.76 -5.95 1.89
C PRO A 149 -20.30 -5.84 1.84
N HIS A 150 -20.93 -5.41 2.92
CA HIS A 150 -22.38 -5.25 3.05
C HIS A 150 -22.89 -3.84 2.70
N GLY A 151 -22.00 -2.86 2.49
CA GLY A 151 -22.38 -1.50 2.14
C GLY A 151 -22.90 -1.36 0.71
N MET A 152 -23.87 -0.48 0.48
CA MET A 152 -24.41 -0.16 -0.86
C MET A 152 -23.39 0.55 -1.76
N LEU A 153 -22.50 1.35 -1.17
CA LEU A 153 -21.43 2.06 -1.88
C LEU A 153 -20.10 1.34 -1.68
N LYS A 154 -19.38 1.08 -2.78
CA LYS A 154 -18.04 0.49 -2.78
C LYS A 154 -17.17 1.19 -3.82
N TYR A 155 -15.98 1.62 -3.41
CA TYR A 155 -14.96 2.09 -4.35
C TYR A 155 -14.18 0.90 -4.88
N VAL A 156 -14.06 0.83 -6.21
CA VAL A 156 -13.23 -0.15 -6.91
C VAL A 156 -12.18 0.61 -7.69
N TYR A 157 -10.92 0.28 -7.47
CA TYR A 157 -9.78 0.82 -8.18
C TYR A 157 -9.38 -0.15 -9.29
N GLU A 158 -9.22 0.35 -10.50
CA GLU A 158 -8.47 -0.35 -11.55
C GLU A 158 -7.00 -0.01 -11.37
N CYS A 159 -6.31 -0.79 -10.54
CA CYS A 159 -4.92 -0.55 -10.18
C CYS A 159 -4.00 -0.89 -11.34
N ALA A 160 -3.06 -0.01 -11.61
CA ALA A 160 -1.94 -0.31 -12.49
C ALA A 160 -0.93 -1.18 -11.75
N THR A 161 -0.41 -2.18 -12.45
CA THR A 161 0.59 -3.12 -11.94
C THR A 161 1.77 -3.17 -12.87
N TRP A 162 2.98 -3.21 -12.32
CA TRP A 162 4.17 -3.45 -13.14
C TRP A 162 5.32 -4.05 -12.35
N THR A 163 6.25 -4.65 -13.10
CA THR A 163 7.59 -4.99 -12.64
C THR A 163 8.61 -4.24 -13.48
N ALA A 164 9.55 -3.59 -12.82
CA ALA A 164 10.60 -2.80 -13.42
C ALA A 164 11.97 -3.20 -12.86
N VAL A 165 13.02 -3.13 -13.68
CA VAL A 165 14.39 -3.47 -13.31
C VAL A 165 15.26 -2.22 -13.38
N LYS A 166 16.05 -1.97 -12.33
CA LYS A 166 17.07 -0.92 -12.34
C LYS A 166 18.23 -1.29 -13.26
N ILE A 167 18.49 -0.44 -14.26
CA ILE A 167 19.54 -0.64 -15.27
C ILE A 167 20.94 -0.35 -14.69
#